data_AF-A0A4R1CFT8-F1
#
_entry.id   AF-A0A4R1CFT8-F1
#
_cell.length_a   1.000
_cell.length_b   1.000
_cell.length_c   1.000
_cell.angle_alpha   90.00
_cell.angle_beta   90.00
_cell.angle_gamma   90.00
#
_symmetry.space_group_name_H-M   'P 1'
#
loop_
_entity.id
_entity.type
_entity.pdbx_description
1 polymer ?
#
loop_
_entity_poly.entity_id
_entity_poly.type
_entity_poly.pdbx_seq_one_letter_code
_entity_poly.pdbx_strand_id
1 'polypeptide(L)'
;MDGLRGVGAFAIVIAHVWLNLGSAAPLGRLPSLIQRAPLFLVMFFVLSAFLLYRPFVAAGLTGRPARVRRYAANRVRRIVPAYLLVLGVSGFVVGAATVAPFRVDAGMPPTLPETGWLWTHPALTLVNGSLLQTLLPGTVMTGIGPAWTLTVELCFYLLLPVLAGLAFAVGTRRLGVPAGVTAWAGPALLLVTGLVTKWIHVHVVLAGMTPVEAFFADWGPTWQAVFARSVLVKADLLGIGMACAVLLVRWRGTSRTPLRLAAIAGLVLGGLLVAALLPTWYDTGWGLFWAGVILLIATRPPGPGLGRVAGFFAWRPVHWAGEVSYSVYLWHLPVILVLARAGWTAPQTSAGFALNCAVVVAVTYALAHLTWCFVERPVLRRAR
;
A
#
# COMPACT_ATOMS: atom_id res chain seq x y z
N MET A 1 5.88 -7.03 -12.58
CA MET A 1 5.57 -6.29 -11.33
C MET A 1 4.65 -5.13 -11.60
N ASP A 2 4.89 -4.32 -12.63
CA ASP A 2 4.04 -3.14 -12.89
C ASP A 2 2.61 -3.52 -13.29
N GLY A 3 2.41 -4.53 -14.14
CA GLY A 3 1.04 -5.02 -14.44
C GLY A 3 0.25 -5.47 -13.19
N LEU A 4 0.93 -6.06 -12.20
CA LEU A 4 0.30 -6.44 -10.93
C LEU A 4 -0.14 -5.21 -10.12
N ARG A 5 0.66 -4.14 -10.14
CA ARG A 5 0.29 -2.85 -9.53
C ARG A 5 -0.90 -2.21 -10.23
N GLY A 6 -0.96 -2.28 -11.56
CA GLY A 6 -2.07 -1.74 -12.35
C GLY A 6 -3.39 -2.39 -11.98
N VAL A 7 -3.42 -3.72 -11.88
CA VAL A 7 -4.61 -4.48 -11.43
C VAL A 7 -5.00 -4.11 -10.01
N GLY A 8 -4.03 -4.06 -9.08
CA GLY A 8 -4.29 -3.69 -7.70
C GLY A 8 -4.84 -2.28 -7.53
N ALA A 9 -4.27 -1.30 -8.24
CA ALA A 9 -4.74 0.08 -8.22
C ALA A 9 -6.18 0.19 -8.76
N PHE A 10 -6.46 -0.46 -9.89
CA PHE A 10 -7.82 -0.49 -10.46
C PHE A 10 -8.84 -1.09 -9.48
N ALA A 11 -8.54 -2.23 -8.86
CA ALA A 11 -9.42 -2.86 -7.89
C ALA A 11 -9.73 -1.94 -6.69
N ILE A 12 -8.72 -1.20 -6.21
CA ILE A 12 -8.88 -0.22 -5.12
C ILE A 12 -9.76 0.96 -5.56
N VAL A 13 -9.61 1.46 -6.81
CA VAL A 13 -10.49 2.51 -7.34
C VAL A 13 -11.94 2.06 -7.33
N ILE A 14 -12.24 0.88 -7.87
CA ILE A 14 -13.61 0.34 -7.89
C ILE A 14 -14.18 0.20 -6.47
N ALA A 15 -13.37 -0.24 -5.51
CA ALA A 15 -13.81 -0.33 -4.12
C ALA A 15 -14.14 1.03 -3.49
N HIS A 16 -13.37 2.07 -3.77
CA HIS A 16 -13.69 3.42 -3.30
C HIS A 16 -14.90 4.01 -4.02
N VAL A 17 -15.09 3.73 -5.32
CA VAL A 17 -16.32 4.13 -6.03
C VAL A 17 -17.54 3.48 -5.40
N TRP A 18 -17.47 2.18 -5.10
CA TRP A 18 -18.57 1.48 -4.43
C TRP A 18 -18.83 2.06 -3.04
N LEU A 19 -17.80 2.24 -2.22
CA LEU A 19 -17.94 2.75 -0.85
C LEU A 19 -18.57 4.15 -0.80
N ASN A 20 -18.22 5.03 -1.75
CA ASN A 20 -18.62 6.44 -1.70
C ASN A 20 -19.83 6.78 -2.59
N LEU A 21 -19.99 6.09 -3.72
CA LEU A 21 -20.96 6.47 -4.77
C LEU A 21 -21.95 5.36 -5.13
N GLY A 22 -21.83 4.15 -4.57
CA GLY A 22 -22.56 2.98 -5.06
C GLY A 22 -22.96 1.95 -4.00
N SER A 23 -22.89 2.29 -2.71
CA SER A 23 -23.08 1.34 -1.61
C SER A 23 -24.52 0.82 -1.53
N ALA A 24 -25.50 1.58 -2.02
CA ALA A 24 -26.91 1.22 -2.07
C ALA A 24 -27.34 0.61 -3.42
N ALA A 25 -26.45 0.50 -4.41
CA ALA A 25 -26.79 -0.08 -5.70
C ALA A 25 -27.07 -1.60 -5.60
N PRO A 26 -28.11 -2.13 -6.29
CA PRO A 26 -28.48 -3.55 -6.22
C PRO A 26 -27.55 -4.44 -7.06
N LEU A 27 -26.34 -4.67 -6.57
CA LEU A 27 -25.26 -5.36 -7.30
C LEU A 27 -25.17 -6.87 -7.02
N GLY A 28 -26.14 -7.44 -6.32
CA GLY A 28 -26.16 -8.86 -5.95
C GLY A 28 -24.95 -9.25 -5.10
N ARG A 29 -24.16 -10.24 -5.57
CA ARG A 29 -22.96 -10.71 -4.85
C ARG A 29 -21.71 -9.87 -5.09
N LEU A 30 -21.72 -8.95 -6.05
CA LEU A 30 -20.54 -8.15 -6.41
C LEU A 30 -19.93 -7.35 -5.25
N PRO A 31 -20.71 -6.75 -4.31
CA PRO A 31 -20.15 -6.04 -3.15
C PRO A 31 -19.23 -6.93 -2.29
N SER A 32 -19.54 -8.21 -2.15
CA SER A 32 -18.70 -9.17 -1.38
C SER A 32 -17.33 -9.40 -2.02
N LEU A 33 -17.23 -9.24 -3.35
CA LEU A 33 -15.96 -9.30 -4.08
C LEU A 33 -15.23 -7.96 -3.99
N ILE A 34 -15.95 -6.84 -4.15
CA ILE A 34 -15.39 -5.49 -4.07
C ILE A 34 -14.77 -5.23 -2.68
N GLN A 35 -15.43 -5.66 -1.61
CA GLN A 35 -14.94 -5.54 -0.24
C GLN A 35 -13.63 -6.31 0.02
N ARG A 36 -13.22 -7.21 -0.88
CA ARG A 36 -11.93 -7.89 -0.82
C ARG A 36 -10.78 -7.06 -1.41
N ALA A 37 -11.04 -5.97 -2.12
CA ALA A 37 -10.01 -5.12 -2.73
C ALA A 37 -8.86 -4.70 -1.78
N PRO A 38 -9.07 -4.49 -0.46
CA PRO A 38 -7.97 -4.24 0.49
C PRO A 38 -6.86 -5.31 0.49
N LEU A 39 -7.10 -6.52 -0.01
CA LEU A 39 -6.02 -7.51 -0.22
C LEU A 39 -4.92 -6.99 -1.17
N PHE A 40 -5.23 -6.08 -2.09
CA PHE A 40 -4.23 -5.46 -2.95
C PHE A 40 -3.43 -4.39 -2.22
N LEU A 41 -3.98 -3.78 -1.17
CA LEU A 41 -3.21 -2.91 -0.27
C LEU A 41 -2.09 -3.71 0.42
N VAL A 42 -2.44 -4.90 0.91
CA VAL A 42 -1.49 -5.85 1.50
C VAL A 42 -0.38 -6.21 0.50
N MET A 43 -0.75 -6.49 -0.74
CA MET A 43 0.20 -6.73 -1.83
C MET A 43 1.20 -5.57 -2.01
N PHE A 44 0.73 -4.32 -1.97
CA PHE A 44 1.61 -3.15 -2.11
C PHE A 44 2.64 -3.06 -0.99
N PHE A 45 2.26 -3.31 0.28
CA PHE A 45 3.21 -3.34 1.39
C PHE A 45 4.29 -4.42 1.22
N VAL A 46 3.88 -5.65 0.92
CA VAL A 46 4.81 -6.77 0.69
C VAL A 46 5.74 -6.48 -0.49
N LEU A 47 5.19 -5.97 -1.60
CA LEU A 47 5.97 -5.62 -2.79
C LEU A 47 6.95 -4.47 -2.55
N SER A 48 6.52 -3.42 -1.84
CA SER A 48 7.36 -2.28 -1.48
C SER A 48 8.55 -2.74 -0.63
N ALA A 49 8.31 -3.52 0.43
CA ALA A 49 9.38 -4.01 1.29
C ALA A 49 10.34 -4.97 0.56
N PHE A 50 9.81 -5.87 -0.27
CA PHE A 50 10.61 -6.75 -1.14
C PHE A 50 11.56 -5.98 -2.05
N LEU A 51 11.04 -4.98 -2.79
CA LEU A 51 11.85 -4.23 -3.74
C LEU A 51 12.90 -3.36 -3.04
N LEU A 52 12.56 -2.80 -1.89
CA LEU A 52 13.43 -1.86 -1.18
C LEU A 52 14.55 -2.55 -0.42
N TYR A 53 14.30 -3.71 0.18
CA TYR A 53 15.32 -4.42 0.97
C TYR A 53 16.29 -5.24 0.11
N ARG A 54 15.84 -5.75 -1.04
CA ARG A 54 16.66 -6.53 -1.98
C ARG A 54 18.06 -5.94 -2.28
N PRO A 55 18.22 -4.65 -2.64
CA PRO A 55 19.54 -4.08 -2.89
C PRO A 55 20.44 -4.02 -1.64
N PHE A 56 19.86 -3.87 -0.44
CA PHE A 56 20.62 -3.91 0.82
C PHE A 56 21.15 -5.32 1.11
N VAL A 57 20.29 -6.34 0.96
CA VAL A 57 20.69 -7.74 1.14
C VAL A 57 21.77 -8.14 0.13
N ALA A 58 21.60 -7.77 -1.14
CA ALA A 58 22.59 -8.07 -2.18
C ALA A 58 23.94 -7.39 -1.90
N ALA A 59 23.93 -6.14 -1.42
CA ALA A 59 25.16 -5.44 -1.01
C ALA A 59 25.81 -6.09 0.21
N GLY A 60 25.03 -6.38 1.26
CA GLY A 60 25.52 -7.02 2.49
C GLY A 60 26.14 -8.40 2.26
N LEU A 61 25.48 -9.25 1.47
CA LEU A 61 25.99 -10.58 1.12
C LEU A 61 27.26 -10.55 0.25
N THR A 62 27.50 -9.46 -0.47
CA THR A 62 28.72 -9.27 -1.28
C THR A 62 29.77 -8.41 -0.59
N GLY A 63 29.57 -8.08 0.70
CA GLY A 63 30.47 -7.24 1.49
C GLY A 63 30.47 -5.75 1.09
N ARG A 64 29.67 -5.35 0.10
CA ARG A 64 29.63 -3.98 -0.44
C ARG A 64 28.78 -3.06 0.45
N PRO A 65 29.15 -1.77 0.60
CA PRO A 65 28.34 -0.81 1.34
C PRO A 65 27.02 -0.51 0.61
N ALA A 66 25.93 -0.38 1.38
CA ALA A 66 24.64 0.04 0.84
C ALA A 66 24.64 1.53 0.48
N ARG A 67 24.05 1.90 -0.65
CA ARG A 67 24.00 3.29 -1.14
C ARG A 67 22.79 4.04 -0.56
N VAL A 68 22.80 4.31 0.75
CA VAL A 68 21.68 4.94 1.49
C VAL A 68 21.28 6.30 0.90
N ARG A 69 22.26 7.16 0.56
CA ARG A 69 21.98 8.47 -0.04
C ARG A 69 21.22 8.36 -1.37
N ARG A 70 21.64 7.44 -2.24
CA ARG A 70 20.96 7.17 -3.52
C ARG A 70 19.57 6.59 -3.29
N TYR A 71 19.42 5.71 -2.30
CA TYR A 71 18.13 5.18 -1.88
C TYR A 71 17.17 6.30 -1.48
N ALA A 72 17.56 7.17 -0.54
CA ALA A 72 16.72 8.26 -0.03
C ALA A 72 16.33 9.24 -1.14
N ALA A 73 17.31 9.69 -1.95
CA ALA A 73 17.04 10.57 -3.08
C ALA A 73 16.04 9.96 -4.08
N ASN A 74 16.15 8.66 -4.36
CA ASN A 74 15.22 7.96 -5.25
C ASN A 74 13.83 7.77 -4.64
N ARG A 75 13.68 7.78 -3.31
CA ARG A 75 12.36 7.74 -2.65
C ARG A 75 11.70 9.11 -2.71
N VAL A 76 12.41 10.16 -2.33
CA VAL A 76 11.92 11.54 -2.39
C VAL A 76 11.45 11.89 -3.79
N ARG A 77 12.29 11.65 -4.81
CA ARG A 77 11.95 11.92 -6.23
C ARG A 77 10.76 11.13 -6.75
N ARG A 78 10.46 9.98 -6.16
CA ARG A 78 9.35 9.12 -6.58
C ARG A 78 8.02 9.54 -5.94
N ILE A 79 8.04 9.99 -4.70
CA ILE A 79 6.82 10.22 -3.90
C ILE A 79 6.47 11.72 -3.87
N VAL A 80 7.41 12.56 -3.44
CA VAL A 80 7.12 13.93 -3.04
C VAL A 80 6.55 14.81 -4.17
N PRO A 81 7.11 14.82 -5.40
CA PRO A 81 6.63 15.74 -6.43
C PRO A 81 5.16 15.52 -6.82
N ALA A 82 4.77 14.27 -7.08
CA ALA A 82 3.40 13.96 -7.47
C ALA A 82 2.45 14.11 -6.27
N TYR A 83 2.86 13.69 -5.06
CA TYR A 83 2.05 13.90 -3.86
C TYR A 83 1.71 15.37 -3.63
N LEU A 84 2.72 16.25 -3.64
CA LEU A 84 2.52 17.68 -3.41
C LEU A 84 1.71 18.33 -4.52
N LEU A 85 1.87 17.92 -5.78
CA LEU A 85 1.03 18.40 -6.87
C LEU A 85 -0.44 18.03 -6.62
N VAL A 86 -0.74 16.77 -6.35
CA VAL A 86 -2.14 16.32 -6.19
C VAL A 86 -2.75 16.91 -4.93
N LEU A 87 -2.00 17.00 -3.83
CA LEU A 87 -2.46 17.67 -2.61
C LEU A 87 -2.69 19.17 -2.86
N GLY A 88 -1.80 19.82 -3.61
CA GLY A 88 -1.91 21.22 -3.99
C GLY A 88 -3.15 21.50 -4.84
N VAL A 89 -3.36 20.74 -5.91
CA VAL A 89 -4.53 20.92 -6.77
C VAL A 89 -5.82 20.55 -6.04
N SER A 90 -5.86 19.40 -5.37
CA SER A 90 -7.08 18.99 -4.65
C SER A 90 -7.40 19.92 -3.48
N GLY A 91 -6.40 20.35 -2.71
CA GLY A 91 -6.57 21.16 -1.51
C GLY A 91 -6.63 22.67 -1.72
N PHE A 92 -5.94 23.24 -2.71
CA PHE A 92 -5.89 24.70 -2.89
C PHE A 92 -6.74 25.20 -4.06
N VAL A 93 -6.91 24.39 -5.11
CA VAL A 93 -7.69 24.80 -6.29
C VAL A 93 -9.12 24.28 -6.19
N VAL A 94 -9.28 22.97 -6.03
CA VAL A 94 -10.58 22.30 -6.14
C VAL A 94 -11.36 22.33 -4.82
N GLY A 95 -10.66 22.36 -3.68
CA GLY A 95 -11.26 22.27 -2.35
C GLY A 95 -11.85 20.88 -2.06
N ALA A 96 -11.20 19.82 -2.57
CA ALA A 96 -11.58 18.42 -2.43
C ALA A 96 -10.69 17.66 -1.43
N ALA A 97 -9.82 18.37 -0.69
CA ALA A 97 -9.06 17.77 0.40
C ALA A 97 -9.96 17.58 1.62
N THR A 98 -9.79 16.47 2.34
CA THR A 98 -10.48 16.22 3.59
C THR A 98 -9.95 17.15 4.68
N VAL A 99 -10.80 18.03 5.22
CA VAL A 99 -10.40 19.06 6.21
C VAL A 99 -10.83 18.74 7.64
N ALA A 100 -11.61 17.68 7.85
CA ALA A 100 -11.93 17.17 9.16
C ALA A 100 -11.68 15.65 9.22
N PRO A 101 -11.25 15.11 10.38
CA PRO A 101 -11.17 13.67 10.56
C PRO A 101 -12.57 13.04 10.46
N PHE A 102 -12.64 11.73 10.20
CA PHE A 102 -13.92 11.02 10.18
C PHE A 102 -14.65 11.20 11.50
N ARG A 103 -15.83 11.81 11.44
CA ARG A 103 -16.80 11.86 12.52
C ARG A 103 -17.84 10.78 12.24
N VAL A 104 -18.08 9.93 13.23
CA VAL A 104 -19.20 9.01 13.21
C VAL A 104 -20.18 9.56 14.21
N ASP A 105 -21.23 10.24 13.74
CA ASP A 105 -22.39 10.49 14.59
C ASP A 105 -23.05 9.14 14.85
N ALA A 106 -23.23 8.81 16.13
CA ALA A 106 -23.71 7.50 16.55
C ALA A 106 -25.01 7.12 15.80
N GLY A 107 -24.94 6.07 14.98
CA GLY A 107 -26.08 5.53 14.25
C GLY A 107 -26.19 5.94 12.78
N MET A 108 -25.32 6.80 12.26
CA MET A 108 -25.31 7.16 10.83
C MET A 108 -24.28 6.32 10.05
N PRO A 109 -24.60 5.90 8.81
CA PRO A 109 -23.60 5.30 7.92
C PRO A 109 -22.45 6.31 7.69
N PRO A 110 -21.23 5.85 7.34
CA PRO A 110 -20.11 6.74 7.06
C PRO A 110 -20.54 7.79 6.03
N THR A 111 -20.64 9.05 6.45
CA THR A 111 -20.89 10.16 5.54
C THR A 111 -19.63 10.41 4.72
N LEU A 112 -19.80 11.01 3.55
CA LEU A 112 -18.65 11.48 2.78
C LEU A 112 -17.80 12.41 3.65
N PRO A 113 -16.46 12.32 3.57
CA PRO A 113 -15.57 13.18 4.34
C PRO A 113 -15.91 14.66 4.13
N GLU A 114 -15.80 15.46 5.20
CA GLU A 114 -15.88 16.92 5.08
C GLU A 114 -14.70 17.42 4.24
N THR A 115 -15.01 18.00 3.08
CA THR A 115 -14.00 18.53 2.14
C THR A 115 -13.97 20.04 2.16
N GLY A 116 -12.78 20.60 1.93
CA GLY A 116 -12.59 22.04 1.88
C GLY A 116 -11.23 22.42 1.32
N TRP A 117 -10.92 23.72 1.46
CA TRP A 117 -9.64 24.26 1.02
C TRP A 117 -8.61 24.20 2.14
N LEU A 118 -7.38 23.79 1.82
CA LEU A 118 -6.29 23.68 2.79
C LEU A 118 -5.77 25.05 3.24
N TRP A 119 -5.88 26.09 2.41
CA TRP A 119 -5.46 27.45 2.78
C TRP A 119 -6.28 28.06 3.92
N THR A 120 -7.50 27.57 4.19
CA THR A 120 -8.27 27.96 5.38
C THR A 120 -7.84 27.21 6.65
N HIS A 121 -6.93 26.22 6.53
CA HIS A 121 -6.46 25.36 7.60
C HIS A 121 -4.92 25.22 7.57
N PRO A 122 -4.16 26.26 7.98
CA PRO A 122 -2.69 26.28 7.83
C PRO A 122 -1.99 25.13 8.58
N ALA A 123 -2.46 24.76 9.77
CA ALA A 123 -1.91 23.62 10.51
C ALA A 123 -2.11 22.29 9.76
N LEU A 124 -3.30 22.05 9.20
CA LEU A 124 -3.57 20.85 8.40
C LEU A 124 -2.75 20.83 7.10
N THR A 125 -2.54 21.98 6.49
CA THR A 125 -1.66 22.12 5.32
C THR A 125 -0.26 21.62 5.61
N LEU A 126 0.34 22.07 6.72
CA LEU A 126 1.70 21.67 7.10
C LEU A 126 1.78 20.17 7.40
N VAL A 127 0.84 19.65 8.17
CA VAL A 127 0.80 18.23 8.55
C VAL A 127 0.62 17.32 7.33
N ASN A 128 -0.33 17.64 6.44
CA ASN A 128 -0.53 16.85 5.22
C ASN A 128 0.62 17.02 4.23
N GLY A 129 1.12 18.24 4.01
CA GLY A 129 2.27 18.49 3.14
C GLY A 129 3.54 17.72 3.57
N SER A 130 3.67 17.42 4.87
CA SER A 130 4.77 16.63 5.42
C SER A 130 4.55 15.11 5.44
N LEU A 131 3.38 14.61 5.02
CA LEU A 131 2.98 13.19 5.12
C LEU A 131 2.96 12.66 6.57
N LEU A 132 2.64 13.51 7.55
CA LEU A 132 2.61 13.13 8.97
C LEU A 132 1.18 13.00 9.54
N GLN A 133 0.15 13.15 8.70
CA GLN A 133 -1.25 13.21 9.10
C GLN A 133 -1.76 11.94 9.82
N THR A 134 -1.11 10.80 9.61
CA THR A 134 -1.46 9.54 10.28
C THR A 134 -0.80 9.38 11.65
N LEU A 135 0.15 10.25 12.01
CA LEU A 135 0.85 10.18 13.30
C LEU A 135 0.15 10.97 14.41
N LEU A 136 -0.87 11.76 14.07
CA LEU A 136 -1.60 12.60 15.00
C LEU A 136 -3.10 12.26 14.93
N PRO A 137 -3.77 12.00 16.06
CA PRO A 137 -5.19 11.62 16.08
C PRO A 137 -6.08 12.61 15.31
N GLY A 138 -5.94 13.91 15.58
CA GLY A 138 -6.78 14.94 14.98
C GLY A 138 -6.64 15.12 13.47
N THR A 139 -5.67 14.45 12.83
CA THR A 139 -5.41 14.59 11.39
C THR A 139 -5.51 13.27 10.61
N VAL A 140 -5.88 12.18 11.27
CA VAL A 140 -6.11 10.89 10.60
C VAL A 140 -7.14 11.05 9.49
N MET A 141 -6.85 10.51 8.30
CA MET A 141 -7.65 10.62 7.07
C MET A 141 -7.82 12.04 6.49
N THR A 142 -7.19 13.08 7.05
CA THR A 142 -7.20 14.42 6.44
C THR A 142 -6.34 14.49 5.16
N GLY A 143 -6.53 15.56 4.38
CA GLY A 143 -5.86 15.76 3.10
C GLY A 143 -6.35 14.77 2.04
N ILE A 144 -5.43 13.94 1.55
CA ILE A 144 -5.75 12.82 0.65
C ILE A 144 -6.00 11.60 1.52
N GLY A 145 -7.25 11.19 1.73
CA GLY A 145 -7.61 10.12 2.68
C GLY A 145 -6.73 8.86 2.63
N PRO A 146 -6.52 8.23 1.45
CA PRO A 146 -5.71 7.02 1.32
C PRO A 146 -4.22 7.22 1.62
N ALA A 147 -3.73 8.47 1.75
CA ALA A 147 -2.31 8.82 1.98
C ALA A 147 -1.75 8.32 3.32
N TRP A 148 -2.57 7.73 4.19
CA TRP A 148 -2.07 7.07 5.40
C TRP A 148 -1.08 5.95 5.09
N THR A 149 -1.25 5.23 3.98
CA THR A 149 -0.26 4.21 3.59
C THR A 149 1.07 4.81 3.16
N LEU A 150 1.09 6.03 2.61
CA LEU A 150 2.33 6.75 2.35
C LEU A 150 3.06 7.12 3.64
N THR A 151 2.34 7.45 4.72
CA THR A 151 2.94 7.70 6.03
C THR A 151 3.62 6.44 6.56
N VAL A 152 2.97 5.27 6.44
CA VAL A 152 3.57 3.97 6.78
C VAL A 152 4.82 3.70 5.94
N GLU A 153 4.77 3.95 4.63
CA GLU A 153 5.93 3.80 3.75
C GLU A 153 7.07 4.75 4.14
N LEU A 154 6.78 6.01 4.48
CA LEU A 154 7.78 6.99 4.93
C LEU A 154 8.50 6.50 6.19
N CYS A 155 7.75 6.03 7.20
CA CYS A 155 8.32 5.43 8.41
C CYS A 155 9.21 4.23 8.08
N PHE A 156 8.76 3.36 7.17
CA PHE A 156 9.55 2.23 6.71
C PHE A 156 10.82 2.67 5.95
N TYR A 157 10.76 3.75 5.17
CA TYR A 157 11.92 4.28 4.45
C TYR A 157 13.02 4.79 5.37
N LEU A 158 12.62 5.34 6.53
CA LEU A 158 13.55 5.77 7.58
C LEU A 158 14.08 4.57 8.37
N LEU A 159 13.23 3.59 8.67
CA LEU A 159 13.61 2.39 9.43
C LEU A 159 14.53 1.44 8.65
N LEU A 160 14.33 1.30 7.34
CA LEU A 160 15.01 0.29 6.53
C LEU A 160 16.55 0.43 6.51
N PRO A 161 17.14 1.62 6.30
CA PRO A 161 18.60 1.80 6.40
C PRO A 161 19.15 1.46 7.79
N VAL A 162 18.39 1.73 8.86
CA VAL A 162 18.78 1.40 10.23
C VAL A 162 18.83 -0.12 10.41
N LEU A 163 17.74 -0.83 10.03
CA LEU A 163 17.69 -2.29 10.11
C LEU A 163 18.80 -2.95 9.29
N ALA A 164 19.04 -2.48 8.07
CA ALA A 164 20.10 -2.99 7.22
C ALA A 164 21.50 -2.67 7.78
N GLY A 165 21.69 -1.48 8.36
CA GLY A 165 22.92 -1.07 9.02
C GLY A 165 23.25 -1.94 10.23
N LEU A 166 22.26 -2.18 11.10
CA LEU A 166 22.41 -3.08 12.24
C LEU A 166 22.73 -4.52 11.79
N ALA A 167 22.03 -5.05 10.79
CA ALA A 167 22.28 -6.38 10.27
C ALA A 167 23.70 -6.55 9.72
N PHE A 168 24.10 -5.69 8.78
CA PHE A 168 25.33 -5.92 8.00
C PHE A 168 26.55 -5.16 8.55
N ALA A 169 26.41 -3.94 9.04
CA ALA A 169 27.53 -3.18 9.58
C ALA A 169 27.86 -3.60 11.01
N VAL A 170 26.86 -3.87 11.86
CA VAL A 170 27.10 -4.34 13.23
C VAL A 170 27.18 -5.87 13.26
N GLY A 171 26.11 -6.57 12.88
CA GLY A 171 26.06 -8.03 12.95
C GLY A 171 27.16 -8.73 12.16
N THR A 172 27.30 -8.41 10.87
CA THR A 172 28.31 -9.08 10.04
C THR A 172 29.72 -8.54 10.25
N ARG A 173 29.92 -7.23 10.13
CA ARG A 173 31.29 -6.68 10.14
C ARG A 173 31.91 -6.55 11.53
N ARG A 174 31.12 -6.23 12.57
CA ARG A 174 31.65 -6.06 13.93
C ARG A 174 31.56 -7.33 14.76
N LEU A 175 30.43 -8.04 14.70
CA LEU A 175 30.19 -9.24 15.51
C LEU A 175 30.58 -10.56 14.80
N GLY A 176 31.00 -10.50 13.52
CA GLY A 176 31.44 -11.68 12.77
C GLY A 176 30.34 -12.67 12.38
N VAL A 177 29.05 -12.32 12.56
CA VAL A 177 27.94 -13.21 12.23
C VAL A 177 27.78 -13.31 10.71
N PRO A 178 27.64 -14.52 10.13
CA PRO A 178 27.50 -14.68 8.68
C PRO A 178 26.40 -13.81 8.09
N ALA A 179 26.70 -13.10 6.99
CA ALA A 179 25.76 -12.18 6.34
C ALA A 179 24.42 -12.85 5.92
N GLY A 180 24.48 -14.16 5.64
CA GLY A 180 23.28 -14.95 5.33
C GLY A 180 22.34 -15.14 6.51
N VAL A 181 22.83 -15.02 7.75
CA VAL A 181 22.04 -15.08 8.99
C VAL A 181 21.54 -13.69 9.35
N THR A 182 22.43 -12.68 9.37
CA THR A 182 22.06 -11.30 9.74
C THR A 182 21.04 -10.68 8.79
N ALA A 183 21.02 -11.10 7.52
CA ALA A 183 20.00 -10.67 6.55
C ALA A 183 18.55 -10.94 7.02
N TRP A 184 18.34 -11.93 7.89
CA TRP A 184 17.03 -12.29 8.45
C TRP A 184 16.64 -11.50 9.71
N ALA A 185 17.56 -10.80 10.35
CA ALA A 185 17.29 -10.10 11.61
C ALA A 185 16.20 -9.03 11.45
N GLY A 186 16.33 -8.16 10.43
CA GLY A 186 15.32 -7.14 10.11
C GLY A 186 13.94 -7.73 9.76
N PRO A 187 13.83 -8.65 8.79
CA PRO A 187 12.57 -9.33 8.49
C PRO A 187 11.92 -10.00 9.70
N ALA A 188 12.70 -10.73 10.52
CA ALA A 188 12.20 -11.44 11.69
C ALA A 188 11.69 -10.46 12.76
N LEU A 189 12.43 -9.39 13.03
CA LEU A 189 12.01 -8.35 13.97
C LEU A 189 10.68 -7.72 13.55
N LEU A 190 10.55 -7.35 12.27
CA LEU A 190 9.30 -6.76 11.77
C LEU A 190 8.14 -7.76 11.76
N LEU A 191 8.41 -9.03 11.44
CA LEU A 191 7.40 -10.09 11.51
C LEU A 191 6.85 -10.24 12.92
N VAL A 192 7.73 -10.39 13.92
CA VAL A 192 7.32 -10.51 15.33
C VAL A 192 6.59 -9.24 15.79
N THR A 193 7.12 -8.06 15.47
CA THR A 193 6.52 -6.78 15.84
C THR A 193 5.09 -6.67 15.28
N GLY A 194 4.89 -6.97 14.01
CA GLY A 194 3.58 -6.88 13.37
C GLY A 194 2.60 -7.92 13.88
N LEU A 195 3.06 -9.15 14.13
CA LEU A 195 2.21 -10.18 14.72
C LEU A 195 1.74 -9.78 16.13
N VAL A 196 2.68 -9.37 17.00
CA VAL A 196 2.36 -8.96 18.38
C VAL A 196 1.44 -7.75 18.40
N THR A 197 1.75 -6.70 17.65
CA THR A 197 0.97 -5.45 17.68
C THR A 197 -0.41 -5.61 17.05
N LYS A 198 -0.57 -6.47 16.04
CA LYS A 198 -1.88 -6.81 15.47
C LYS A 198 -2.72 -7.63 16.43
N TRP A 199 -2.11 -8.59 17.13
CA TRP A 199 -2.79 -9.32 18.20
C TRP A 199 -3.27 -8.37 19.31
N ILE A 200 -2.41 -7.45 19.77
CA ILE A 200 -2.76 -6.42 20.75
C ILE A 200 -3.91 -5.56 20.21
N HIS A 201 -3.84 -5.11 18.96
CA HIS A 201 -4.89 -4.30 18.38
C HIS A 201 -6.25 -5.02 18.38
N VAL A 202 -6.31 -6.26 17.89
CA VAL A 202 -7.57 -7.01 17.79
C VAL A 202 -8.10 -7.48 19.15
N HIS A 203 -7.23 -8.02 20.01
CA HIS A 203 -7.64 -8.71 21.23
C HIS A 203 -7.52 -7.89 22.52
N VAL A 204 -6.90 -6.72 22.46
CA VAL A 204 -6.78 -5.81 23.61
C VAL A 204 -7.43 -4.47 23.28
N VAL A 205 -7.05 -3.82 22.18
CA VAL A 205 -7.56 -2.47 21.84
C VAL A 205 -9.03 -2.51 21.43
N LEU A 206 -9.43 -3.48 20.59
CA LEU A 206 -10.81 -3.61 20.11
C LEU A 206 -11.68 -4.54 20.98
N ALA A 207 -11.13 -5.04 22.10
CA ALA A 207 -11.82 -6.01 22.94
C ALA A 207 -13.11 -5.42 23.55
N GLY A 208 -14.23 -6.11 23.36
CA GLY A 208 -15.52 -5.70 23.90
C GLY A 208 -16.19 -4.52 23.20
N MET A 209 -15.57 -3.97 22.14
CA MET A 209 -16.18 -2.90 21.33
C MET A 209 -17.25 -3.45 20.40
N THR A 210 -18.32 -2.69 20.22
CA THR A 210 -19.28 -2.90 19.13
C THR A 210 -18.61 -2.63 17.77
N PRO A 211 -19.18 -3.14 16.65
CA PRO A 211 -18.62 -2.87 15.32
C PRO A 211 -18.46 -1.38 14.97
N VAL A 212 -19.35 -0.52 15.47
CA VAL A 212 -19.30 0.93 15.24
C VAL A 212 -18.18 1.58 16.04
N GLU A 213 -18.02 1.20 17.31
CA GLU A 213 -16.90 1.67 18.14
C GLU A 213 -15.56 1.20 17.60
N ALA A 214 -15.47 -0.06 17.16
CA ALA A 214 -14.26 -0.60 16.54
C ALA A 214 -13.91 0.13 15.25
N PHE A 215 -14.90 0.44 14.40
CA PHE A 215 -14.70 1.26 13.21
C PHE A 215 -14.17 2.66 13.56
N PHE A 216 -14.72 3.30 14.59
CA PHE A 216 -14.24 4.60 15.05
C PHE A 216 -12.83 4.52 15.66
N ALA A 217 -12.51 3.45 16.37
CA ALA A 217 -11.16 3.17 16.86
C ALA A 217 -10.16 2.95 15.71
N ASP A 218 -10.60 2.48 14.54
CA ASP A 218 -9.74 2.21 13.38
C ASP A 218 -9.52 3.39 12.44
N TRP A 219 -10.43 4.36 12.44
CA TRP A 219 -10.52 5.41 11.41
C TRP A 219 -10.79 6.81 11.95
N GLY A 220 -11.28 6.93 13.18
CA GLY A 220 -11.62 8.21 13.81
C GLY A 220 -10.38 8.96 14.34
N PRO A 221 -10.58 10.15 14.93
CA PRO A 221 -9.50 10.98 15.47
C PRO A 221 -9.01 10.47 16.84
N THR A 222 -8.52 9.23 16.89
CA THR A 222 -8.14 8.55 18.13
C THR A 222 -6.70 8.03 18.07
N TRP A 223 -6.10 7.79 19.24
CA TRP A 223 -4.78 7.15 19.32
C TRP A 223 -4.83 5.69 18.85
N GLN A 224 -5.98 5.03 19.01
CA GLN A 224 -6.26 3.71 18.48
C GLN A 224 -6.11 3.70 16.95
N ALA A 225 -6.62 4.72 16.26
CA ALA A 225 -6.54 4.80 14.81
C ALA A 225 -5.10 5.06 14.34
N VAL A 226 -4.37 5.94 15.06
CA VAL A 226 -2.93 6.15 14.84
C VAL A 226 -2.17 4.83 14.99
N PHE A 227 -2.46 4.04 16.03
CA PHE A 227 -1.84 2.75 16.25
C PHE A 227 -2.21 1.74 15.15
N ALA A 228 -3.50 1.60 14.80
CA ALA A 228 -4.01 0.69 13.78
C ALA A 228 -3.41 0.96 12.38
N ARG A 229 -3.13 2.24 12.08
CA ARG A 229 -2.53 2.70 10.81
C ARG A 229 -1.01 2.91 10.90
N SER A 230 -0.37 2.52 11.99
CA SER A 230 1.07 2.69 12.18
C SER A 230 1.89 1.65 11.41
N VAL A 231 3.18 1.95 11.25
CA VAL A 231 4.18 0.98 10.73
C VAL A 231 4.30 -0.26 11.61
N LEU A 232 3.94 -0.17 12.90
CA LEU A 232 4.04 -1.29 13.83
C LEU A 232 3.03 -2.38 13.50
N VAL A 233 1.74 -2.03 13.37
CA VAL A 233 0.66 -2.98 13.04
C VAL A 233 0.81 -3.55 11.62
N LYS A 234 1.48 -2.82 10.72
CA LYS A 234 1.78 -3.27 9.35
C LYS A 234 3.18 -3.88 9.19
N ALA A 235 3.93 -4.02 10.28
CA ALA A 235 5.33 -4.47 10.23
C ALA A 235 5.45 -5.90 9.70
N ASP A 236 4.48 -6.77 9.96
CA ASP A 236 4.51 -8.16 9.50
C ASP A 236 4.49 -8.25 7.98
N LEU A 237 3.67 -7.43 7.32
CA LEU A 237 3.60 -7.36 5.85
C LEU A 237 4.94 -6.89 5.26
N LEU A 238 5.57 -5.90 5.90
CA LEU A 238 6.89 -5.40 5.52
C LEU A 238 7.96 -6.48 5.75
N GLY A 239 7.92 -7.18 6.88
CA GLY A 239 8.81 -8.28 7.23
C GLY A 239 8.71 -9.44 6.24
N ILE A 240 7.49 -9.82 5.85
CA ILE A 240 7.22 -10.83 4.81
C ILE A 240 7.86 -10.42 3.48
N GLY A 241 7.68 -9.18 3.04
CA GLY A 241 8.32 -8.67 1.82
C GLY A 241 9.85 -8.68 1.89
N MET A 242 10.41 -8.27 3.03
CA MET A 242 11.86 -8.33 3.27
C MET A 242 12.38 -9.78 3.25
N ALA A 243 11.64 -10.74 3.83
CA ALA A 243 11.97 -12.15 3.77
C ALA A 243 12.01 -12.68 2.33
N CYS A 244 11.05 -12.30 1.48
CA CYS A 244 11.09 -12.62 0.05
C CYS A 244 12.35 -12.08 -0.63
N ALA A 245 12.83 -10.90 -0.23
CA ALA A 245 14.04 -10.33 -0.79
C ALA A 245 15.28 -11.16 -0.42
N VAL A 246 15.35 -11.63 0.82
CA VAL A 246 16.42 -12.53 1.29
C VAL A 246 16.37 -13.86 0.54
N LEU A 247 15.20 -14.49 0.46
CA LEU A 247 15.01 -15.75 -0.28
C LEU A 247 15.44 -15.62 -1.74
N LEU A 248 14.97 -14.59 -2.43
CA LEU A 248 15.30 -14.37 -3.83
C LEU A 248 16.82 -14.22 -4.05
N VAL A 249 17.50 -13.43 -3.21
CA VAL A 249 18.95 -13.23 -3.37
C VAL A 249 19.71 -14.52 -3.06
N ARG A 250 19.31 -15.31 -2.05
CA ARG A 250 19.94 -16.60 -1.73
C ARG A 250 19.64 -17.70 -2.76
N TRP A 251 18.50 -17.62 -3.43
CA TRP A 251 18.13 -18.55 -4.48
C TRP A 251 18.88 -18.29 -5.79
N ARG A 252 19.38 -17.07 -6.03
CA ARG A 252 20.17 -16.80 -7.25
C ARG A 252 21.41 -17.70 -7.30
N GLY A 253 21.56 -18.43 -8.41
CA GLY A 253 22.70 -19.32 -8.64
C GLY A 253 22.57 -20.73 -8.07
N THR A 254 21.46 -21.10 -7.43
CA THR A 254 21.23 -22.50 -7.00
C THR A 254 20.38 -23.27 -8.03
N SER A 255 20.46 -24.60 -8.08
CA SER A 255 19.70 -25.46 -9.02
C SER A 255 18.42 -26.08 -8.41
N ARG A 256 18.07 -25.72 -7.17
CA ARG A 256 16.99 -26.34 -6.37
C ARG A 256 15.58 -25.87 -6.74
N THR A 257 15.20 -26.00 -8.01
CA THR A 257 13.88 -25.58 -8.52
C THR A 257 12.69 -26.22 -7.78
N PRO A 258 12.68 -27.54 -7.46
CA PRO A 258 11.53 -28.17 -6.79
C PRO A 258 11.26 -27.60 -5.40
N LEU A 259 12.31 -27.41 -4.61
CA LEU A 259 12.20 -26.87 -3.25
C LEU A 259 11.67 -25.43 -3.25
N ARG A 260 12.06 -24.62 -4.24
CA ARG A 260 11.53 -23.25 -4.39
C ARG A 260 10.05 -23.26 -4.71
N LEU A 261 9.63 -24.12 -5.64
CA LEU A 261 8.22 -24.24 -6.00
C LEU A 261 7.39 -24.75 -4.83
N ALA A 262 7.91 -25.71 -4.05
CA ALA A 262 7.26 -26.18 -2.82
C ALA A 262 7.14 -25.05 -1.79
N ALA A 263 8.20 -24.26 -1.57
CA ALA A 263 8.15 -23.11 -0.66
C ALA A 263 7.15 -22.04 -1.14
N ILE A 264 7.11 -21.74 -2.44
CA ILE A 264 6.14 -20.81 -3.03
C ILE A 264 4.72 -21.33 -2.88
N ALA A 265 4.48 -22.61 -3.18
CA ALA A 265 3.17 -23.24 -3.02
C ALA A 265 2.73 -23.23 -1.55
N GLY A 266 3.65 -23.50 -0.62
CA GLY A 266 3.41 -23.41 0.82
C GLY A 266 3.02 -21.99 1.26
N LEU A 267 3.66 -20.95 0.73
CA LEU A 267 3.28 -19.55 1.00
C LEU A 267 1.89 -19.22 0.46
N VAL A 268 1.56 -19.65 -0.76
CA VAL A 268 0.26 -19.41 -1.38
C VAL A 268 -0.85 -20.14 -0.62
N LEU A 269 -0.73 -21.45 -0.45
CA LEU A 269 -1.75 -22.28 0.20
C LEU A 269 -1.85 -21.97 1.69
N GLY A 270 -0.73 -21.85 2.39
CA GLY A 270 -0.69 -21.47 3.79
C GLY A 270 -1.25 -20.07 4.03
N GLY A 271 -0.95 -19.12 3.15
CA GLY A 271 -1.52 -17.78 3.21
C GLY A 271 -3.04 -17.77 3.04
N LEU A 272 -3.57 -18.56 2.10
CA LEU A 272 -5.02 -18.73 1.92
C LEU A 272 -5.67 -19.38 3.15
N LEU A 273 -5.06 -20.41 3.73
CA LEU A 273 -5.55 -21.06 4.94
C LEU A 273 -5.58 -20.10 6.13
N VAL A 274 -4.50 -19.35 6.36
CA VAL A 274 -4.46 -18.33 7.42
C VAL A 274 -5.54 -17.28 7.21
N ALA A 275 -5.68 -16.74 6.00
CA ALA A 275 -6.69 -15.72 5.70
C ALA A 275 -8.13 -16.25 5.83
N ALA A 276 -8.37 -17.54 5.55
CA ALA A 276 -9.69 -18.15 5.64
C ALA A 276 -10.08 -18.56 7.06
N LEU A 277 -9.11 -19.02 7.85
CA LEU A 277 -9.37 -19.68 9.13
C LEU A 277 -9.06 -18.82 10.35
N LEU A 278 -8.25 -17.77 10.20
CA LEU A 278 -7.76 -16.97 11.32
C LEU A 278 -8.04 -15.47 11.10
N PRO A 279 -9.23 -14.97 11.51
CA PRO A 279 -9.64 -13.58 11.26
C PRO A 279 -8.65 -12.52 11.75
N THR A 280 -8.05 -12.72 12.93
CA THR A 280 -7.00 -11.84 13.49
C THR A 280 -5.81 -11.65 12.54
N TRP A 281 -5.51 -12.69 11.76
CA TRP A 281 -4.35 -12.76 10.88
C TRP A 281 -4.73 -12.64 9.40
N TYR A 282 -5.92 -12.13 9.10
CA TYR A 282 -6.44 -12.01 7.73
C TYR A 282 -5.45 -11.33 6.77
N ASP A 283 -4.99 -10.13 7.13
CA ASP A 283 -4.00 -9.37 6.35
C ASP A 283 -2.67 -10.14 6.23
N THR A 284 -2.24 -10.83 7.29
CA THR A 284 -1.00 -11.62 7.30
C THR A 284 -1.09 -12.79 6.33
N GLY A 285 -2.22 -13.50 6.31
CA GLY A 285 -2.48 -14.59 5.37
C GLY A 285 -2.42 -14.11 3.92
N TRP A 286 -3.06 -12.99 3.60
CA TRP A 286 -2.93 -12.36 2.28
C TRP A 286 -1.49 -11.88 1.99
N GLY A 287 -0.75 -11.46 3.01
CA GLY A 287 0.66 -11.11 2.89
C GLY A 287 1.51 -12.30 2.45
N LEU A 288 1.30 -13.47 3.05
CA LEU A 288 1.95 -14.73 2.68
C LEU A 288 1.54 -15.17 1.27
N PHE A 289 0.25 -15.07 0.92
CA PHE A 289 -0.23 -15.35 -0.42
C PHE A 289 0.49 -14.49 -1.47
N TRP A 290 0.54 -13.17 -1.25
CA TRP A 290 1.20 -12.25 -2.16
C TRP A 290 2.71 -12.42 -2.19
N ALA A 291 3.34 -12.81 -1.08
CA ALA A 291 4.75 -13.21 -1.05
C ALA A 291 5.03 -14.39 -1.99
N GLY A 292 4.18 -15.42 -1.97
CA GLY A 292 4.26 -16.55 -2.90
C GLY A 292 4.15 -16.09 -4.36
N VAL A 293 3.15 -15.26 -4.68
CA VAL A 293 2.95 -14.71 -6.04
C VAL A 293 4.14 -13.84 -6.48
N ILE A 294 4.65 -12.98 -5.60
CA ILE A 294 5.80 -12.11 -5.87
C ILE A 294 7.05 -12.94 -6.15
N LEU A 295 7.31 -13.97 -5.34
CA LEU A 295 8.43 -14.89 -5.54
C LEU A 295 8.26 -15.67 -6.84
N LEU A 296 7.07 -16.20 -7.14
CA LEU A 296 6.78 -16.89 -8.39
C LEU A 296 7.11 -16.03 -9.61
N ILE A 297 6.71 -14.76 -9.59
CA ILE A 297 7.02 -13.79 -10.65
C ILE A 297 8.52 -13.50 -10.71
N ALA A 298 9.17 -13.33 -9.55
CA ALA A 298 10.57 -12.92 -9.46
C ALA A 298 11.59 -14.04 -9.73
N THR A 299 11.24 -15.30 -9.52
CA THR A 299 12.10 -16.47 -9.69
C THR A 299 11.85 -17.22 -10.99
N ARG A 300 10.93 -16.72 -11.83
CA ARG A 300 10.52 -17.39 -13.05
C ARG A 300 11.73 -17.65 -13.98
N PRO A 301 11.99 -18.92 -14.36
CA PRO A 301 12.87 -19.19 -15.49
C PRO A 301 12.19 -18.75 -16.80
N PRO A 302 12.93 -18.19 -17.78
CA PRO A 302 12.37 -17.93 -19.10
C PRO A 302 11.83 -19.24 -19.69
N GLY A 303 10.55 -19.27 -20.06
CA GLY A 303 9.89 -20.48 -20.55
C GLY A 303 8.38 -20.30 -20.87
N PRO A 304 7.80 -21.18 -21.71
CA PRO A 304 6.51 -20.96 -22.38
C PRO A 304 5.24 -21.23 -21.54
N GLY A 305 5.33 -21.98 -20.42
CA GLY A 305 4.16 -22.55 -19.73
C GLY A 305 3.16 -21.58 -19.06
N LEU A 306 3.52 -20.30 -18.90
CA LEU A 306 2.63 -19.25 -18.38
C LEU A 306 2.38 -18.14 -19.41
N GLY A 307 2.57 -18.44 -20.71
CA GLY A 307 2.57 -17.45 -21.80
C GLY A 307 1.36 -16.51 -21.81
N ARG A 308 0.16 -17.03 -21.56
CA ARG A 308 -1.07 -16.22 -21.57
C ARG A 308 -1.17 -15.26 -20.38
N VAL A 309 -0.91 -15.74 -19.15
CA VAL A 309 -0.95 -14.91 -17.94
C VAL A 309 0.17 -13.87 -17.97
N ALA A 310 1.38 -14.27 -18.38
CA ALA A 310 2.48 -13.34 -18.56
C ALA A 310 2.20 -12.32 -19.67
N GLY A 311 1.60 -12.78 -20.77
CA GLY A 311 1.16 -11.94 -21.87
C GLY A 311 0.14 -10.89 -21.42
N PHE A 312 -0.83 -11.26 -20.57
CA PHE A 312 -1.77 -10.32 -19.99
C PHE A 312 -1.09 -9.24 -19.14
N PHE A 313 -0.19 -9.62 -18.21
CA PHE A 313 0.54 -8.65 -17.38
C PHE A 313 1.60 -7.85 -18.16
N ALA A 314 2.04 -8.33 -19.31
CA ALA A 314 2.91 -7.63 -20.25
C ALA A 314 2.14 -6.83 -21.30
N TRP A 315 0.81 -6.95 -21.35
CA TRP A 315 -0.03 -6.20 -22.28
C TRP A 315 0.12 -4.72 -22.01
N ARG A 316 0.33 -3.93 -23.07
CA ARG A 316 0.68 -2.51 -22.97
C ARG A 316 -0.26 -1.70 -22.07
N PRO A 317 -1.60 -1.83 -22.15
CA PRO A 317 -2.51 -1.11 -21.26
C PRO A 317 -2.34 -1.49 -19.79
N VAL A 318 -2.14 -2.78 -19.48
CA VAL A 318 -1.97 -3.27 -18.10
C VAL A 318 -0.63 -2.82 -17.53
N HIS A 319 0.42 -2.85 -18.35
CA HIS A 319 1.73 -2.33 -17.96
C HIS A 319 1.67 -0.81 -17.71
N TRP A 320 1.07 -0.05 -18.63
CA TRP A 320 0.86 1.39 -18.50
C TRP A 320 0.06 1.75 -17.25
N ALA A 321 -1.01 1.02 -16.96
CA ALA A 321 -1.78 1.19 -15.73
C ALA A 321 -0.91 0.98 -14.48
N GLY A 322 0.08 0.09 -14.56
CA GLY A 322 1.11 -0.08 -13.54
C GLY A 322 2.07 1.10 -13.40
N GLU A 323 2.50 1.69 -14.51
CA GLU A 323 3.39 2.87 -14.53
C GLU A 323 2.73 4.08 -13.87
N VAL A 324 1.46 4.36 -14.20
CA VAL A 324 0.71 5.50 -13.66
C VAL A 324 0.00 5.20 -12.33
N SER A 325 0.15 3.98 -11.79
CA SER A 325 -0.59 3.50 -10.62
C SER A 325 -0.44 4.39 -9.38
N TYR A 326 0.72 5.02 -9.20
CA TYR A 326 0.94 5.92 -8.08
C TYR A 326 0.08 7.19 -8.19
N SER A 327 0.05 7.82 -9.37
CA SER A 327 -0.82 8.96 -9.60
C SER A 327 -2.31 8.59 -9.58
N VAL A 328 -2.69 7.40 -10.04
CA VAL A 328 -4.07 6.87 -9.89
C VAL A 328 -4.44 6.80 -8.42
N TYR A 329 -3.54 6.26 -7.58
CA TYR A 329 -3.71 6.20 -6.14
C TYR A 329 -3.89 7.59 -5.50
N LEU A 330 -3.25 8.64 -6.00
CA LEU A 330 -3.43 9.99 -5.47
C LEU A 330 -4.74 10.66 -5.93
N TRP A 331 -5.11 10.50 -7.20
CA TRP A 331 -6.22 11.23 -7.81
C TRP A 331 -7.61 10.63 -7.55
N HIS A 332 -7.71 9.31 -7.36
CA HIS A 332 -9.02 8.64 -7.39
C HIS A 332 -10.01 9.17 -6.35
N LEU A 333 -9.58 9.38 -5.09
CA LEU A 333 -10.49 9.87 -4.06
C LEU A 333 -10.87 11.34 -4.26
N PRO A 334 -9.94 12.28 -4.55
CA PRO A 334 -10.31 13.64 -4.94
C PRO A 334 -11.33 13.69 -6.08
N VAL A 335 -11.18 12.86 -7.12
CA VAL A 335 -12.15 12.77 -8.22
C VAL A 335 -13.53 12.31 -7.73
N ILE A 336 -13.58 11.25 -6.92
CA ILE A 336 -14.82 10.74 -6.32
C ILE A 336 -15.52 11.85 -5.50
N LEU A 337 -14.77 12.55 -4.65
CA LEU A 337 -15.30 13.59 -3.77
C LEU A 337 -15.84 14.79 -4.55
N VAL A 338 -15.17 15.18 -5.64
CA VAL A 338 -15.64 16.26 -6.53
C VAL A 338 -16.95 15.88 -7.19
N LEU A 339 -17.05 14.67 -7.75
CA LEU A 339 -18.29 14.20 -8.39
C LEU A 339 -19.45 14.16 -7.39
N ALA A 340 -19.19 13.65 -6.18
CA ALA A 340 -20.19 13.60 -5.12
C ALA A 340 -20.68 14.99 -4.72
N ARG A 341 -19.76 15.91 -4.42
CA ARG A 341 -20.09 17.27 -4.00
C ARG A 341 -20.81 18.07 -5.09
N ALA A 342 -20.47 17.84 -6.35
CA ALA A 342 -21.11 18.51 -7.49
C ALA A 342 -22.49 17.93 -7.84
N GLY A 343 -22.90 16.82 -7.22
CA GLY A 343 -24.14 16.12 -7.56
C GLY A 343 -24.09 15.43 -8.93
N TRP A 344 -22.89 15.18 -9.48
CA TRP A 344 -22.68 14.57 -10.80
C TRP A 344 -22.62 13.04 -10.73
N THR A 345 -23.21 12.45 -9.70
CA THR A 345 -23.25 11.01 -9.48
C THR A 345 -24.47 10.39 -10.13
N ALA A 346 -24.30 9.25 -10.79
CA ALA A 346 -25.40 8.50 -11.33
C ALA A 346 -26.27 7.85 -10.22
N PRO A 347 -27.55 7.49 -10.51
CA PRO A 347 -28.46 6.87 -9.54
C PRO A 347 -27.93 5.56 -8.95
N GLN A 348 -28.48 5.16 -7.80
CA GLN A 348 -28.16 3.90 -7.10
C GLN A 348 -28.76 2.67 -7.79
N THR A 349 -28.39 2.45 -9.05
CA THR A 349 -28.74 1.29 -9.87
C THR A 349 -27.48 0.60 -10.35
N SER A 350 -27.57 -0.63 -10.85
CA SER A 350 -26.40 -1.34 -11.40
C SER A 350 -25.78 -0.61 -12.60
N ALA A 351 -26.62 -0.01 -13.46
CA ALA A 351 -26.18 0.81 -14.58
C ALA A 351 -25.55 2.13 -14.10
N GLY A 352 -26.14 2.79 -13.09
CA GLY A 352 -25.57 4.00 -12.51
C GLY A 352 -24.22 3.75 -11.82
N PHE A 353 -24.08 2.64 -11.10
CA PHE A 353 -22.79 2.23 -10.54
C PHE A 353 -21.73 2.00 -11.63
N ALA A 354 -22.08 1.32 -12.72
CA ALA A 354 -21.18 1.12 -13.85
C ALA A 354 -20.75 2.46 -14.48
N LEU A 355 -21.69 3.42 -14.61
CA LEU A 355 -21.40 4.76 -15.10
C LEU A 355 -20.46 5.53 -14.15
N ASN A 356 -20.72 5.51 -12.84
CA ASN A 356 -19.83 6.11 -11.84
C ASN A 356 -18.42 5.52 -11.92
N CYS A 357 -18.30 4.20 -12.07
CA CYS A 357 -17.00 3.54 -12.27
C CYS A 357 -16.31 4.02 -13.55
N ALA A 358 -17.02 4.07 -14.67
CA ALA A 358 -16.47 4.48 -15.95
C ALA A 358 -15.95 5.92 -15.91
N VAL A 359 -16.74 6.85 -15.37
CA VAL A 359 -16.35 8.27 -15.23
C VAL A 359 -15.15 8.42 -14.30
N VAL A 360 -15.21 7.85 -13.09
CA VAL A 360 -14.11 7.96 -12.12
C VAL A 360 -12.82 7.37 -12.68
N VAL A 361 -12.88 6.17 -13.28
CA VAL A 361 -11.70 5.54 -13.89
C VAL A 361 -11.16 6.41 -15.03
N ALA A 362 -12.01 6.87 -15.96
CA ALA A 362 -11.57 7.66 -17.10
C ALA A 362 -10.87 8.96 -16.65
N VAL A 363 -11.51 9.74 -15.76
CA VAL A 363 -10.96 11.01 -15.26
C VAL A 363 -9.69 10.77 -14.45
N THR A 364 -9.70 9.79 -13.53
CA THR A 364 -8.54 9.47 -12.69
C THR A 364 -7.33 9.07 -13.53
N TYR A 365 -7.52 8.19 -14.52
CA TYR A 365 -6.42 7.74 -15.38
C TYR A 365 -5.93 8.83 -16.32
N ALA A 366 -6.80 9.72 -16.80
CA ALA A 366 -6.38 10.89 -17.58
C ALA A 366 -5.49 11.83 -16.73
N LEU A 367 -5.93 12.21 -15.53
CA LEU A 367 -5.15 13.05 -14.61
C LEU A 367 -3.84 12.36 -14.19
N ALA A 368 -3.90 11.05 -13.93
CA ALA A 368 -2.72 10.27 -13.58
C ALA A 368 -1.71 10.19 -14.73
N HIS A 369 -2.18 10.06 -15.97
CA HIS A 369 -1.32 10.07 -17.14
C HIS A 369 -0.62 11.42 -17.32
N LEU A 370 -1.35 12.53 -17.17
CA LEU A 370 -0.77 13.87 -17.23
C LEU A 370 0.28 14.07 -16.12
N THR A 371 -0.05 13.68 -14.89
CA THR A 371 0.87 13.75 -13.74
C THR A 371 2.15 12.93 -13.99
N TRP A 372 1.99 11.72 -14.53
CA TRP A 372 3.12 10.87 -14.90
C TRP A 372 4.01 11.51 -15.96
N CYS A 373 3.43 12.03 -17.04
CA CYS A 373 4.16 12.60 -18.17
C CYS A 373 4.89 13.90 -17.81
N PHE A 374 4.26 14.78 -17.03
CA PHE A 374 4.77 16.13 -16.75
C PHE A 374 5.51 16.25 -15.41
N VAL A 375 5.29 15.36 -14.45
CA VAL A 375 5.91 15.44 -13.12
C VAL A 375 6.79 14.23 -12.81
N GLU A 376 6.22 13.03 -12.80
CA GLU A 376 6.96 11.85 -12.33
C GLU A 376 8.10 11.47 -13.28
N ARG A 377 7.79 11.27 -14.57
CA ARG A 377 8.74 10.80 -15.58
C ARG A 377 9.94 11.74 -15.76
N PRO A 378 9.79 13.08 -15.84
CA PRO A 378 10.93 14.00 -15.93
C PRO A 378 11.85 13.93 -14.71
N VAL A 379 11.27 13.90 -13.50
CA VAL A 379 12.05 13.84 -12.24
C VAL A 379 12.81 12.52 -12.13
N LEU A 380 12.17 11.41 -12.49
CA LEU A 380 12.80 10.09 -12.46
C LEU A 380 13.89 9.92 -13.54
N ARG A 381 13.77 10.59 -14.69
CA ARG A 381 14.79 10.58 -15.76
C ARG A 381 16.06 11.31 -15.35
N ARG A 382 15.95 12.48 -14.71
CA ARG A 382 17.10 13.27 -14.21
C ARG A 382 17.92 12.55 -13.13
N ALA A 383 17.38 11.48 -12.54
CA ALA A 383 18.01 10.71 -11.48
C ALA A 383 18.82 9.49 -11.97
N ARG A 384 18.67 9.12 -13.25
CA ARG A 384 19.43 8.05 -13.91
C ARG A 384 20.69 8.63 -14.51
#